data_AF-A0A9N9AEZ8-F1
#
_entry.id   AF-A0A9N9AEZ8-F1
#
_cell.length_a   1.000
_cell.length_b   1.000
_cell.length_c   1.000
_cell.angle_alpha   90.00
_cell.angle_beta   90.00
_cell.angle_gamma   90.00
#
_symmetry.space_group_name_H-M   'P 1'
#
loop_
_entity.id
_entity.type
_entity.pdbx_description
1 polymer ?
#
loop_
_entity_poly.entity_id
_entity_poly.type
_entity_poly.pdbx_seq_one_letter_code
_entity_poly.pdbx_strand_id
1 'polypeptide(L)'
;MATKTSELPEYPDLVLKNFPKKEGETVQLEDGRLLGFMEYKITHTVQKKTALRDTREHVILLIPGLPGSRFYCHPHVLAGEKELNKKLAKNNSDSNDDDNESLDLIKIRLFVLERPGIGLSTFAKRSFLDFANDVKEFCVIKEITECKVIAYSAGGPYGLALAHSLGNSEEGEQGALLKPLVTKVAIISGISPHNAPNATDRMPWKFKLAWWLTKLSPKLLSLMASYEAKKAILDPVVIMRESLSDGPPSDRDIYENMPGVEHMCIESMLEQYSRGQLKTECYEYSLWGKDWGFRLEDIGKLGKEESVKCKVWHGEEDIGATAAMGRYLAEHISGCESKFVEEKGHMLYFEIWEEVIDWLMEE
;
A
#
# COMPACT_ATOMS: atom_id res chain seq x y z
N MET A 1 -5.68 -28.75 -28.26
CA MET A 1 -4.50 -29.00 -27.40
C MET A 1 -4.95 -28.73 -25.98
N ALA A 2 -4.98 -29.76 -25.14
CA ALA A 2 -5.33 -29.60 -23.73
C ALA A 2 -4.27 -28.75 -23.05
N THR A 3 -4.67 -27.60 -22.52
CA THR A 3 -3.84 -26.77 -21.65
C THR A 3 -3.43 -27.61 -20.45
N LYS A 4 -2.12 -27.72 -20.21
CA LYS A 4 -1.59 -28.27 -18.97
C LYS A 4 -2.22 -27.49 -17.82
N THR A 5 -3.16 -28.10 -17.11
CA THR A 5 -3.39 -27.75 -15.71
C THR A 5 -2.11 -28.13 -14.97
N SER A 6 -1.15 -27.20 -14.91
CA SER A 6 -0.13 -27.28 -13.87
C SER A 6 -0.89 -27.40 -12.56
N GLU A 7 -0.65 -28.47 -11.79
CA GLU A 7 -1.14 -28.54 -10.43
C GLU A 7 -0.77 -27.23 -9.76
N LEU A 8 -1.79 -26.46 -9.39
CA LEU A 8 -1.58 -25.15 -8.81
C LEU A 8 -0.73 -25.31 -7.54
N PRO A 9 0.17 -24.36 -7.22
CA PRO A 9 1.00 -24.49 -6.04
C PRO A 9 0.14 -24.67 -4.79
N GLU A 10 0.38 -25.75 -4.06
CA GLU A 10 -0.18 -25.94 -2.73
C GLU A 10 0.71 -25.21 -1.72
N TYR A 11 0.08 -24.53 -0.76
CA TYR A 11 0.75 -23.83 0.33
C TYR A 11 0.57 -24.60 1.65
N PRO A 12 1.35 -25.67 1.90
CA PRO A 12 1.17 -26.52 3.08
C PRO A 12 1.45 -25.76 4.39
N ASP A 13 2.19 -24.66 4.33
CA ASP A 13 2.49 -23.76 5.44
C ASP A 13 1.38 -22.72 5.70
N LEU A 14 0.54 -22.41 4.71
CA LEU A 14 -0.54 -21.42 4.82
C LEU A 14 -1.85 -22.05 5.30
N VAL A 15 -1.78 -22.67 6.48
CA VAL A 15 -2.93 -23.29 7.16
C VAL A 15 -3.22 -22.57 8.48
N LEU A 16 -4.50 -22.42 8.83
CA LEU A 16 -4.97 -21.60 9.96
C LEU A 16 -4.24 -21.88 11.29
N LYS A 17 -3.85 -23.14 11.55
CA LYS A 17 -3.11 -23.54 12.77
C LYS A 17 -1.75 -22.85 12.94
N ASN A 18 -1.16 -22.36 11.86
CA ASN A 18 0.13 -21.66 11.86
C ASN A 18 -0.03 -20.15 12.10
N PHE A 19 -1.26 -19.68 12.33
CA PHE A 19 -1.60 -18.28 12.54
C PHE A 19 -2.31 -18.08 13.90
N PRO A 20 -2.19 -16.88 14.51
CA PRO A 20 -1.46 -15.72 14.02
C PRO A 20 0.06 -15.84 14.18
N LYS A 21 0.78 -15.13 13.31
CA LYS A 21 2.25 -15.02 13.32
C LYS A 21 2.72 -13.96 14.30
N LYS A 22 3.91 -14.14 14.89
CA LYS A 22 4.48 -13.26 15.93
C LYS A 22 5.47 -12.23 15.41
N GLU A 23 6.00 -12.47 14.21
CA GLU A 23 6.94 -11.62 13.50
C GLU A 23 6.39 -10.20 13.37
N GLY A 24 7.23 -9.17 13.33
CA GLY A 24 6.83 -7.77 13.34
C GLY A 24 7.01 -7.10 14.72
N GLU A 25 6.74 -5.81 14.75
CA GLU A 25 6.99 -4.94 15.90
C GLU A 25 5.76 -4.09 16.21
N THR A 26 5.74 -3.50 17.41
CA THR A 26 4.73 -2.53 17.82
C THR A 26 5.37 -1.32 18.48
N VAL A 27 4.84 -0.13 18.24
CA VAL A 27 5.03 1.02 19.13
C VAL A 27 3.79 1.22 20.00
N GLN A 28 3.98 1.70 21.22
CA GLN A 28 2.88 2.14 22.07
C GLN A 28 2.65 3.65 21.86
N LEU A 29 1.46 4.00 21.41
CA LEU A 29 1.00 5.39 21.23
C LEU A 29 0.69 6.04 22.58
N GLU A 30 0.56 7.36 22.62
CA GLU A 30 0.35 8.13 23.85
C GLU A 30 -0.91 7.69 24.61
N ASP A 31 -1.97 7.31 23.88
CA ASP A 31 -3.23 6.82 24.45
C ASP A 31 -3.19 5.33 24.85
N GLY A 32 -2.02 4.70 24.80
CA GLY A 32 -1.77 3.32 25.20
C GLY A 32 -2.12 2.27 24.15
N ARG A 33 -2.64 2.64 22.97
CA ARG A 33 -2.83 1.71 21.86
C ARG A 33 -1.49 1.26 21.28
N LEU A 34 -1.48 0.06 20.72
CA LEU A 34 -0.35 -0.44 19.93
C LEU A 34 -0.57 -0.13 18.44
N LEU A 35 0.46 0.35 17.76
CA LEU A 35 0.54 0.42 16.30
C LEU A 35 1.57 -0.61 15.83
N GLY A 36 1.09 -1.61 15.08
CA GLY A 36 1.86 -2.71 14.50
C GLY A 36 2.53 -2.35 13.19
N PHE A 37 3.72 -2.89 12.95
CA PHE A 37 4.44 -2.72 11.69
C PHE A 37 5.46 -3.84 11.45
N MET A 38 6.05 -3.84 10.25
CA MET A 38 7.29 -4.56 9.94
C MET A 38 8.31 -3.60 9.34
N GLU A 39 9.55 -3.62 9.82
CA GLU A 39 10.65 -2.83 9.28
C GLU A 39 11.53 -3.70 8.36
N TYR A 40 11.79 -3.20 7.16
CA TYR A 40 12.72 -3.79 6.21
C TYR A 40 13.80 -2.76 5.86
N LYS A 41 15.05 -3.23 5.79
CA LYS A 41 16.17 -2.46 5.23
C LYS A 41 16.43 -2.97 3.83
N ILE A 42 16.14 -2.15 2.82
CA ILE A 42 16.31 -2.52 1.42
C ILE A 42 17.32 -1.60 0.74
N THR A 43 17.94 -2.11 -0.31
CA THR A 43 18.76 -1.31 -1.21
C THR A 43 18.09 -1.31 -2.58
N HIS A 44 17.94 -0.13 -3.17
CA HIS A 44 17.36 0.07 -4.49
C HIS A 44 18.45 0.51 -5.47
N THR A 45 18.44 -0.04 -6.68
CA THR A 45 19.30 0.45 -7.76
C THR A 45 18.46 1.38 -8.61
N VAL A 46 18.83 2.66 -8.61
CA VAL A 46 18.11 3.69 -9.36
C VAL A 46 18.18 3.38 -10.86
N GLN A 47 17.03 3.35 -11.54
CA GLN A 47 16.99 3.10 -12.99
C GLN A 47 17.19 4.39 -13.82
N LYS A 48 16.96 5.58 -13.23
CA LYS A 48 17.13 6.89 -13.87
C LYS A 48 18.21 7.74 -13.21
N LYS A 49 19.23 8.14 -13.99
CA LYS A 49 20.38 8.98 -13.56
C LYS A 49 20.06 10.37 -12.97
N THR A 50 18.78 10.75 -12.88
CA THR A 50 18.31 11.98 -12.24
C THR A 50 18.11 11.86 -10.73
N ALA A 51 18.17 10.64 -10.16
CA ALA A 51 18.04 10.49 -8.72
C ALA A 51 19.33 10.83 -7.98
N LEU A 52 19.13 11.29 -6.76
CA LEU A 52 20.12 11.75 -5.79
C LEU A 52 21.40 10.91 -5.72
N ARG A 53 22.56 11.60 -5.73
CA ARG A 53 23.82 11.11 -5.13
C ARG A 53 23.80 11.20 -3.60
N ASP A 54 22.61 11.12 -3.00
CA ASP A 54 22.42 11.24 -1.57
C ASP A 54 22.61 9.87 -0.94
N THR A 55 23.64 9.76 -0.09
CA THR A 55 23.93 8.52 0.64
C THR A 55 23.10 8.41 1.92
N ARG A 56 22.23 9.39 2.20
CA ARG A 56 21.29 9.35 3.31
C ARG A 56 20.33 8.18 3.17
N GLU A 57 19.98 7.62 4.32
CA GLU A 57 18.96 6.59 4.40
C GLU A 57 17.58 7.24 4.26
N HIS A 58 16.78 6.77 3.29
CA HIS A 58 15.43 7.27 3.07
C HIS A 58 14.40 6.41 3.80
N VAL A 59 13.34 7.04 4.30
CA VAL A 59 12.25 6.34 4.99
C VAL A 59 11.01 6.28 4.10
N ILE A 60 10.46 5.08 3.92
CA ILE A 60 9.19 4.85 3.24
C ILE A 60 8.21 4.19 4.21
N LEU A 61 7.00 4.73 4.30
CA LEU A 61 5.86 4.11 4.99
C LEU A 61 4.95 3.47 3.94
N LEU A 62 4.78 2.15 3.99
CA LEU A 62 3.85 1.40 3.15
C LEU A 62 2.55 1.14 3.92
N ILE A 63 1.43 1.56 3.35
CA ILE A 63 0.08 1.30 3.85
C ILE A 63 -0.62 0.38 2.85
N PRO A 64 -0.75 -0.92 3.17
CA PRO A 64 -1.25 -1.92 2.23
C PRO A 64 -2.77 -1.85 2.03
N GLY A 65 -3.28 -2.64 1.08
CA GLY A 65 -4.71 -2.81 0.79
C GLY A 65 -5.44 -3.71 1.80
N LEU A 66 -6.63 -4.21 1.45
CA LEU A 66 -7.36 -5.26 2.19
C LEU A 66 -7.52 -6.52 1.32
N PRO A 67 -7.45 -7.73 1.90
CA PRO A 67 -6.92 -8.01 3.23
C PRO A 67 -5.42 -7.64 3.27
N GLY A 68 -4.98 -7.00 4.34
CA GLY A 68 -3.61 -6.49 4.44
C GLY A 68 -3.11 -6.61 5.85
N SER A 69 -1.83 -6.91 5.98
CA SER A 69 -1.10 -6.89 7.25
C SER A 69 0.31 -6.38 6.98
N ARG A 70 1.16 -6.35 8.00
CA ARG A 70 2.59 -6.04 7.85
C ARG A 70 3.36 -6.99 6.90
N PHE A 71 2.77 -8.13 6.53
CA PHE A 71 3.33 -9.04 5.54
C PHE A 71 3.05 -8.60 4.09
N TYR A 72 2.14 -7.64 3.89
CA TYR A 72 1.74 -7.19 2.56
C TYR A 72 2.79 -6.24 1.97
N CYS A 73 3.84 -6.82 1.40
CA CYS A 73 4.96 -6.11 0.79
C CYS A 73 5.33 -6.76 -0.56
N HIS A 74 6.03 -6.02 -1.41
CA HIS A 74 6.50 -6.54 -2.69
C HIS A 74 7.44 -7.74 -2.47
N PRO A 75 7.27 -8.90 -3.15
CA PRO A 75 8.12 -10.07 -2.89
C PRO A 75 9.62 -9.84 -3.08
N HIS A 76 10.03 -8.90 -3.93
CA HIS A 76 11.45 -8.52 -4.06
C HIS A 76 12.03 -7.93 -2.75
N VAL A 77 11.22 -7.27 -1.91
CA VAL A 77 11.65 -6.82 -0.58
C VAL A 77 11.97 -8.02 0.30
N LEU A 78 11.15 -9.08 0.22
CA LEU A 78 11.34 -10.32 0.97
C LEU A 78 12.54 -11.14 0.45
N ALA A 79 12.86 -11.02 -0.84
CA ALA A 79 14.00 -11.68 -1.48
C ALA A 79 15.33 -10.89 -1.39
N GLY A 80 15.27 -9.63 -0.96
CA GLY A 80 16.26 -8.58 -1.26
C GLY A 80 17.69 -8.83 -0.77
N GLU A 81 17.90 -9.50 0.36
CA GLU A 81 19.27 -9.79 0.82
C GLU A 81 19.99 -10.82 -0.06
N LYS A 82 19.27 -11.80 -0.61
CA LYS A 82 19.91 -12.90 -1.37
C LYS A 82 20.27 -12.49 -2.80
N GLU A 83 19.44 -11.67 -3.43
CA GLU A 83 19.64 -11.15 -4.79
C GLU A 83 20.74 -10.07 -4.85
N LEU A 84 20.75 -9.14 -3.87
CA LEU A 84 21.76 -8.08 -3.80
C LEU A 84 23.17 -8.66 -3.58
N ASN A 85 23.30 -9.65 -2.69
CA ASN A 85 24.57 -10.34 -2.46
C ASN A 85 25.05 -11.10 -3.71
N LYS A 86 24.15 -11.64 -4.54
CA LYS A 86 24.51 -12.25 -5.83
C LYS A 86 24.98 -11.22 -6.86
N LYS A 87 24.31 -10.07 -6.98
CA LYS A 87 24.70 -9.00 -7.91
C LYS A 87 26.06 -8.39 -7.53
N LEU A 88 26.27 -8.12 -6.23
CA LEU A 88 27.56 -7.63 -5.71
C LEU A 88 28.69 -8.66 -5.87
N ALA A 89 28.40 -9.95 -5.66
CA ALA A 89 29.38 -11.02 -5.88
C ALA A 89 29.77 -11.17 -7.36
N LYS A 90 28.82 -10.97 -8.28
CA LYS A 90 29.07 -11.05 -9.73
C LYS A 90 29.92 -9.88 -10.25
N ASN A 91 29.66 -8.67 -9.76
CA ASN A 91 30.49 -7.50 -10.10
C ASN A 91 31.94 -7.61 -9.57
N ASN A 92 32.13 -8.28 -8.43
CA ASN A 92 33.47 -8.55 -7.89
C ASN A 92 34.21 -9.70 -8.60
N SER A 93 33.51 -10.59 -9.33
CA SER A 93 34.13 -11.70 -10.06
C SER A 93 34.48 -11.37 -11.51
N ASP A 94 33.81 -10.38 -12.10
CA ASP A 94 34.01 -9.96 -13.49
C ASP A 94 34.99 -8.77 -13.64
N SER A 95 35.80 -8.48 -12.61
CA SER A 95 36.78 -7.38 -12.64
C SER A 95 38.02 -7.71 -13.49
N ASN A 96 37.85 -7.69 -14.81
CA ASN A 96 38.87 -7.28 -15.77
C ASN A 96 38.18 -6.30 -16.74
N ASP A 97 38.74 -5.09 -16.82
CA ASP A 97 38.46 -3.99 -17.76
C ASP A 97 37.34 -2.97 -17.39
N ASP A 98 37.82 -1.80 -16.94
CA ASP A 98 37.41 -0.40 -17.18
C ASP A 98 35.95 0.12 -17.14
N ASP A 99 34.91 -0.70 -17.02
CA ASP A 99 33.52 -0.23 -16.85
C ASP A 99 33.04 -0.44 -15.41
N ASN A 100 33.65 0.26 -14.45
CA ASN A 100 33.13 0.33 -13.08
C ASN A 100 31.92 1.30 -13.06
N GLU A 101 30.79 0.88 -13.65
CA GLU A 101 29.52 1.57 -13.48
C GLU A 101 29.20 1.60 -11.99
N SER A 102 29.42 2.74 -11.34
CA SER A 102 29.00 2.96 -9.97
C SER A 102 27.49 2.82 -9.92
N LEU A 103 26.99 1.69 -9.41
CA LEU A 103 25.56 1.53 -9.16
C LEU A 103 25.13 2.62 -8.17
N ASP A 104 24.22 3.50 -8.59
CA ASP A 104 23.58 4.48 -7.71
C ASP A 104 22.64 3.72 -6.77
N LEU A 105 23.21 3.21 -5.68
CA LEU A 105 22.53 2.43 -4.66
C LEU A 105 21.94 3.35 -3.59
N ILE A 106 20.62 3.28 -3.42
CA ILE A 106 19.89 4.02 -2.38
C ILE A 106 19.51 3.06 -1.24
N LYS A 107 19.76 3.49 0.00
CA LYS A 107 19.35 2.76 1.20
C LYS A 107 17.98 3.23 1.66
N ILE A 108 17.07 2.29 1.89
CA ILE A 108 15.69 2.57 2.28
C ILE A 108 15.34 1.77 3.53
N ARG A 109 14.77 2.46 4.53
CA ARG A 109 14.02 1.87 5.64
C ARG A 109 12.54 1.89 5.29
N LEU A 110 12.01 0.71 4.97
CA LEU A 110 10.62 0.51 4.63
C LEU A 110 9.85 0.02 5.85
N PHE A 111 8.84 0.76 6.26
CA PHE A 111 7.91 0.38 7.32
C PHE A 111 6.56 -0.01 6.72
N VAL A 112 6.17 -1.27 6.83
CA VAL A 112 4.83 -1.72 6.45
C VAL A 112 3.93 -1.55 7.66
N LEU A 113 3.07 -0.53 7.64
CA LEU A 113 2.24 -0.15 8.78
C LEU A 113 0.90 -0.91 8.77
N GLU A 114 0.45 -1.33 9.95
CA GLU A 114 -0.87 -1.93 10.13
C GLU A 114 -1.87 -0.90 10.65
N ARG A 115 -2.97 -0.72 9.92
CA ARG A 115 -4.05 0.20 10.27
C ARG A 115 -4.72 -0.20 11.60
N PRO A 116 -5.47 0.71 12.27
CA PRO A 116 -6.04 0.45 13.59
C PRO A 116 -6.90 -0.82 13.63
N GLY A 117 -6.46 -1.83 14.37
CA GLY A 117 -7.15 -3.12 14.52
C GLY A 117 -6.75 -4.21 13.52
N ILE A 118 -5.77 -3.97 12.66
CA ILE A 118 -5.17 -4.98 11.77
C ILE A 118 -3.90 -5.54 12.42
N GLY A 119 -3.70 -6.85 12.32
CA GLY A 119 -2.47 -7.53 12.75
C GLY A 119 -2.14 -7.29 14.22
N LEU A 120 -1.03 -6.61 14.50
CA LEU A 120 -0.57 -6.26 15.83
C LEU A 120 -1.17 -4.93 16.35
N SER A 121 -1.80 -4.14 15.47
CA SER A 121 -2.42 -2.87 15.87
C SER A 121 -3.68 -3.07 16.73
N THR A 122 -3.80 -2.25 17.78
CA THR A 122 -4.97 -2.24 18.65
C THR A 122 -6.19 -1.70 17.90
N PHE A 123 -7.32 -2.38 18.03
CA PHE A 123 -8.58 -1.93 17.42
C PHE A 123 -9.07 -0.62 18.05
N ALA A 124 -9.33 0.38 17.22
CA ALA A 124 -9.96 1.63 17.60
C ALA A 124 -10.81 2.18 16.45
N LYS A 125 -11.87 2.93 16.79
CA LYS A 125 -12.70 3.61 15.80
C LYS A 125 -12.06 4.94 15.39
N ARG A 126 -11.01 4.87 14.57
CA ARG A 126 -10.25 6.02 14.06
C ARG A 126 -10.73 6.41 12.65
N SER A 127 -10.87 7.70 12.39
CA SER A 127 -10.96 8.24 11.02
C SER A 127 -9.63 8.11 10.27
N PHE A 128 -9.58 8.50 8.99
CA PHE A 128 -8.33 8.59 8.26
C PHE A 128 -7.39 9.66 8.84
N LEU A 129 -7.93 10.79 9.28
CA LEU A 129 -7.15 11.87 9.94
C LEU A 129 -6.61 11.45 11.30
N ASP A 130 -7.42 10.70 12.05
CA ASP A 130 -6.99 10.09 13.30
C ASP A 130 -5.79 9.14 13.09
N PHE A 131 -5.79 8.35 12.03
CA PHE A 131 -4.62 7.52 11.69
C PHE A 131 -3.40 8.36 11.30
N ALA A 132 -3.58 9.52 10.64
CA ALA A 132 -2.46 10.41 10.37
C ALA A 132 -1.79 10.92 11.67
N ASN A 133 -2.57 11.14 12.74
CA ASN A 133 -2.02 11.46 14.06
C ASN A 133 -1.26 10.26 14.67
N ASP A 134 -1.82 9.05 14.55
CA ASP A 134 -1.15 7.82 15.01
C ASP A 134 0.21 7.63 14.30
N VAL A 135 0.29 7.95 13.01
CA VAL A 135 1.55 7.91 12.24
C VAL A 135 2.51 9.05 12.62
N LYS A 136 2.00 10.24 12.94
CA LYS A 136 2.84 11.34 13.48
C LYS A 136 3.54 10.91 14.77
N GLU A 137 2.81 10.30 15.70
CA GLU A 137 3.38 9.74 16.93
C GLU A 137 4.39 8.62 16.63
N PHE A 138 4.06 7.70 15.71
CA PHE A 138 4.99 6.67 15.25
C PHE A 138 6.31 7.27 14.73
N CYS A 139 6.23 8.32 13.91
CA CYS A 139 7.41 9.01 13.38
C CYS A 139 8.24 9.65 14.51
N VAL A 140 7.61 10.27 15.51
CA VAL A 140 8.32 10.79 16.69
C VAL A 140 9.05 9.67 17.44
N ILE A 141 8.37 8.54 17.72
CA ILE A 141 8.94 7.41 18.45
C ILE A 141 10.11 6.75 17.68
N LYS A 142 10.02 6.70 16.34
CA LYS A 142 11.05 6.11 15.47
C LYS A 142 12.10 7.12 14.98
N GLU A 143 12.06 8.35 15.51
CA GLU A 143 12.97 9.45 15.17
C GLU A 143 13.01 9.76 13.65
N ILE A 144 11.84 9.69 13.01
CA ILE A 144 11.65 9.97 11.58
C ILE A 144 11.27 11.44 11.42
N THR A 145 12.17 12.22 10.83
CA THR A 145 11.96 13.65 10.55
C THR A 145 11.45 13.92 9.13
N GLU A 146 11.63 12.96 8.22
CA GLU A 146 11.15 13.02 6.85
C GLU A 146 10.84 11.60 6.35
N CYS A 147 9.69 11.44 5.69
CA CYS A 147 9.31 10.18 5.07
C CYS A 147 8.49 10.36 3.79
N LYS A 148 8.41 9.27 3.06
CA LYS A 148 7.64 9.11 1.83
C LYS A 148 6.61 8.01 2.04
N VAL A 149 5.49 8.04 1.34
CA VAL A 149 4.39 7.10 1.57
C VAL A 149 4.07 6.34 0.29
N ILE A 150 3.90 5.03 0.41
CA ILE A 150 3.24 4.19 -0.59
C ILE A 150 1.89 3.77 -0.01
N ALA A 151 0.81 4.13 -0.67
CA ALA A 151 -0.55 3.83 -0.25
C ALA A 151 -1.26 3.02 -1.35
N TYR A 152 -1.49 1.74 -1.07
CA TYR A 152 -2.06 0.81 -2.04
C TYR A 152 -3.52 0.49 -1.72
N SER A 153 -4.40 0.58 -2.72
CA SER A 153 -5.80 0.14 -2.64
C SER A 153 -6.55 0.79 -1.47
N ALA A 154 -7.05 0.00 -0.51
CA ALA A 154 -7.68 0.48 0.73
C ALA A 154 -6.76 1.38 1.59
N GLY A 155 -5.44 1.33 1.37
CA GLY A 155 -4.47 2.24 1.97
C GLY A 155 -4.52 3.67 1.39
N GLY A 156 -5.09 3.85 0.20
CA GLY A 156 -5.18 5.14 -0.51
C GLY A 156 -5.72 6.28 0.35
N PRO A 157 -6.93 6.18 0.94
CA PRO A 157 -7.48 7.22 1.81
C PRO A 157 -6.62 7.55 3.03
N TYR A 158 -5.91 6.56 3.58
CA TYR A 158 -4.98 6.77 4.68
C TYR A 158 -3.72 7.53 4.22
N GLY A 159 -3.17 7.19 3.05
CA GLY A 159 -2.08 7.94 2.42
C GLY A 159 -2.46 9.39 2.10
N LEU A 160 -3.69 9.62 1.63
CA LEU A 160 -4.22 10.96 1.36
C LEU A 160 -4.41 11.77 2.65
N ALA A 161 -4.85 11.13 3.74
CA ALA A 161 -4.92 11.79 5.04
C ALA A 161 -3.53 12.17 5.58
N LEU A 162 -2.50 11.35 5.32
CA LEU A 162 -1.11 11.70 5.64
C LEU A 162 -0.61 12.88 4.79
N ALA A 163 -0.87 12.87 3.48
CA ALA A 163 -0.54 13.98 2.60
C ALA A 163 -1.19 15.28 3.08
N HIS A 164 -2.47 15.22 3.45
CA HIS A 164 -3.22 16.37 3.96
C HIS A 164 -2.67 16.89 5.29
N SER A 165 -2.47 16.01 6.27
CA SER A 165 -2.19 16.41 7.66
C SER A 165 -0.70 16.63 7.95
N LEU A 166 0.19 15.92 7.24
CA LEU A 166 1.64 15.90 7.51
C LEU A 166 2.46 16.38 6.30
N GLY A 167 1.79 16.77 5.21
CA GLY A 167 2.41 17.17 3.95
C GLY A 167 2.48 18.69 3.71
N ASN A 168 2.13 19.50 4.71
CA ASN A 168 2.23 20.95 4.62
C ASN A 168 3.52 21.41 5.28
N SER A 169 4.21 22.36 4.64
CA SER A 169 5.31 23.08 5.28
C SER A 169 4.75 23.92 6.43
N GLU A 170 5.41 23.87 7.59
CA GLU A 170 5.07 24.71 8.74
C GLU A 170 6.00 25.94 8.77
N GLU A 171 5.53 27.08 9.27
CA GLU A 171 6.43 28.20 9.59
C GLU A 171 7.26 27.83 10.82
N GLY A 172 8.56 27.68 10.63
CA GLY A 172 9.53 27.49 11.71
C GLY A 172 9.80 28.79 12.46
N GLU A 173 10.59 28.67 13.54
CA GLU A 173 11.09 29.84 14.25
C GLU A 173 11.85 30.77 13.28
N GLN A 174 11.70 32.08 13.47
CA GLN A 174 12.28 33.12 12.61
C GLN A 174 11.77 33.16 11.15
N GLY A 175 10.66 32.48 10.83
CA GLY A 175 9.97 32.60 9.54
C GLY A 175 10.55 31.75 8.41
N ALA A 176 11.44 30.80 8.72
CA ALA A 176 11.89 29.79 7.75
C ALA A 176 10.81 28.73 7.56
N LEU A 177 10.51 28.34 6.31
CA LEU A 177 9.60 27.21 6.07
C LEU A 177 10.31 25.90 6.44
N LEU A 178 9.65 25.09 7.27
CA LEU A 178 10.08 23.74 7.60
C LEU A 178 9.54 22.78 6.54
N LYS A 179 10.42 21.88 6.08
CA LYS A 179 10.05 20.80 5.18
C LYS A 179 8.97 19.91 5.84
N PRO A 180 7.93 19.48 5.11
CA PRO A 180 6.90 18.61 5.67
C PRO A 180 7.48 17.24 6.06
N LEU A 181 6.87 16.63 7.08
CA LEU A 181 7.21 15.26 7.50
C LEU A 181 6.93 14.25 6.37
N VAL A 182 5.84 14.44 5.61
CA VAL A 182 5.51 13.63 4.44
C VAL A 182 5.78 14.42 3.17
N THR A 183 6.79 14.03 2.39
CA THR A 183 7.24 14.80 1.22
C THR A 183 6.68 14.30 -0.09
N LYS A 184 6.43 12.99 -0.20
CA LYS A 184 5.81 12.36 -1.37
C LYS A 184 4.83 11.27 -0.96
N VAL A 185 3.72 11.16 -1.69
CA VAL A 185 2.74 10.09 -1.54
C VAL A 185 2.45 9.46 -2.90
N ALA A 186 2.79 8.17 -3.03
CA ALA A 186 2.39 7.33 -4.14
C ALA A 186 1.05 6.65 -3.83
N ILE A 187 0.01 6.99 -4.57
CA ILE A 187 -1.32 6.38 -4.47
C ILE A 187 -1.45 5.37 -5.61
N ILE A 188 -1.63 4.09 -5.28
CA ILE A 188 -1.65 3.01 -6.27
C ILE A 188 -2.96 2.26 -6.14
N SER A 189 -3.75 2.20 -7.22
CA SER A 189 -5.08 1.57 -7.23
C SER A 189 -6.00 2.08 -6.11
N GLY A 190 -5.85 3.34 -5.70
CA GLY A 190 -6.54 3.92 -4.54
C GLY A 190 -8.03 4.16 -4.81
N ILE A 191 -8.85 4.04 -3.77
CA ILE A 191 -10.28 4.40 -3.85
C ILE A 191 -10.48 5.91 -3.71
N SER A 192 -11.52 6.44 -4.33
CA SER A 192 -11.93 7.85 -4.23
C SER A 192 -12.96 8.07 -3.12
N PRO A 193 -13.26 9.34 -2.76
CA PRO A 193 -14.44 9.66 -1.97
C PRO A 193 -15.71 9.04 -2.56
N HIS A 194 -16.66 8.67 -1.70
CA HIS A 194 -17.86 7.92 -2.09
C HIS A 194 -18.75 8.63 -3.11
N ASN A 195 -18.69 9.95 -3.17
CA ASN A 195 -19.45 10.80 -4.09
C ASN A 195 -18.75 11.07 -5.43
N ALA A 196 -17.57 10.49 -5.69
CA ALA A 196 -16.90 10.63 -6.96
C ALA A 196 -17.79 10.12 -8.12
N PRO A 197 -17.94 10.90 -9.21
CA PRO A 197 -18.73 10.47 -10.36
C PRO A 197 -18.14 9.22 -10.99
N ASN A 198 -19.01 8.35 -11.52
CA ASN A 198 -18.64 7.16 -12.30
C ASN A 198 -17.77 6.12 -11.54
N ALA A 199 -17.58 6.27 -10.23
CA ALA A 199 -16.71 5.43 -9.41
C ALA A 199 -17.06 3.92 -9.47
N THR A 200 -18.29 3.58 -9.84
CA THR A 200 -18.80 2.19 -9.87
C THR A 200 -19.16 1.69 -11.27
N ASP A 201 -18.78 2.39 -12.34
CA ASP A 201 -19.29 2.12 -13.69
C ASP A 201 -18.77 0.79 -14.26
N ARG A 202 -17.53 0.42 -13.94
CA ARG A 202 -16.90 -0.85 -14.37
C ARG A 202 -16.90 -1.93 -13.28
N MET A 203 -17.47 -1.66 -12.11
CA MET A 203 -17.52 -2.66 -11.03
C MET A 203 -18.50 -3.79 -11.38
N PRO A 204 -18.13 -5.06 -11.11
CA PRO A 204 -19.08 -6.15 -11.05
C PRO A 204 -20.19 -5.84 -10.06
N TRP A 205 -21.40 -6.38 -10.29
CA TRP A 205 -22.58 -6.07 -9.48
C TRP A 205 -22.34 -6.27 -7.98
N LYS A 206 -21.61 -7.33 -7.58
CA LYS A 206 -21.26 -7.60 -6.19
C LYS A 206 -20.46 -6.44 -5.56
N PHE A 207 -19.44 -5.93 -6.26
CA PHE A 207 -18.62 -4.81 -5.78
C PHE A 207 -19.38 -3.49 -5.81
N LYS A 208 -20.20 -3.27 -6.84
CA LYS A 208 -21.09 -2.10 -6.93
C LYS A 208 -22.08 -2.05 -5.75
N LEU A 209 -22.70 -3.19 -5.44
CA LEU A 209 -23.58 -3.32 -4.27
C LEU A 209 -22.81 -3.07 -2.97
N ALA A 210 -21.64 -3.69 -2.80
CA ALA A 210 -20.80 -3.48 -1.62
C ALA A 210 -20.43 -2.00 -1.44
N TRP A 211 -20.04 -1.31 -2.53
CA TRP A 211 -19.73 0.12 -2.53
C TRP A 211 -20.92 0.97 -2.06
N TRP A 212 -22.13 0.74 -2.58
CA TRP A 212 -23.32 1.47 -2.12
C TRP A 212 -23.64 1.21 -0.64
N LEU A 213 -23.42 -0.01 -0.16
CA LEU A 213 -23.67 -0.36 1.23
C LEU A 213 -22.69 0.29 2.21
N THR A 214 -21.50 0.73 1.76
CA THR A 214 -20.56 1.50 2.61
C THR A 214 -21.23 2.73 3.23
N LYS A 215 -22.17 3.35 2.51
CA LYS A 215 -22.95 4.51 2.97
C LYS A 215 -24.35 4.12 3.45
N LEU A 216 -25.06 3.27 2.70
CA LEU A 216 -26.48 3.00 2.96
C LEU A 216 -26.73 2.09 4.15
N SER A 217 -25.90 1.04 4.32
CA SER A 217 -26.06 0.09 5.41
C SER A 217 -24.74 -0.62 5.70
N PRO A 218 -23.83 0.02 6.46
CA PRO A 218 -22.58 -0.61 6.89
C PRO A 218 -22.81 -1.93 7.63
N LYS A 219 -23.94 -2.07 8.35
CA LYS A 219 -24.31 -3.32 9.02
C LYS A 219 -24.58 -4.46 8.05
N LEU A 220 -25.28 -4.21 6.94
CA LEU A 220 -25.51 -5.24 5.92
C LEU A 220 -24.21 -5.60 5.21
N LEU A 221 -23.37 -4.61 4.91
CA LEU A 221 -22.03 -4.85 4.38
C LEU A 221 -21.18 -5.69 5.32
N SER A 222 -21.23 -5.43 6.63
CA SER A 222 -20.55 -6.24 7.64
C SER A 222 -21.03 -7.68 7.65
N LEU A 223 -22.33 -7.93 7.49
CA LEU A 223 -22.86 -9.30 7.40
C LEU A 223 -22.36 -10.04 6.15
N MET A 224 -22.32 -9.35 5.00
CA MET A 224 -21.77 -9.90 3.76
C MET A 224 -20.28 -10.21 3.89
N ALA A 225 -19.49 -9.24 4.37
CA ALA A 225 -18.05 -9.42 4.61
C ALA A 225 -17.78 -10.56 5.60
N SER A 226 -18.58 -10.66 6.67
CA SER A 226 -18.47 -11.74 7.65
C SER A 226 -18.72 -13.12 7.08
N TYR A 227 -19.63 -13.22 6.11
CA TYR A 227 -19.91 -14.47 5.42
C TYR A 227 -18.77 -14.86 4.48
N GLU A 228 -18.23 -13.91 3.72
CA GLU A 228 -17.10 -14.15 2.80
C GLU A 228 -15.81 -14.49 3.56
N ALA A 229 -15.50 -13.76 4.64
CA ALA A 229 -14.34 -14.05 5.49
C ALA A 229 -14.39 -15.46 6.08
N LYS A 230 -15.58 -15.94 6.50
CA LYS A 230 -15.73 -17.32 6.99
C LYS A 230 -15.40 -18.37 5.93
N LYS A 231 -15.73 -18.12 4.65
CA LYS A 231 -15.33 -18.99 3.54
C LYS A 231 -13.83 -18.93 3.31
N ALA A 232 -13.27 -17.72 3.26
CA ALA A 232 -11.85 -17.49 3.05
C ALA A 232 -10.97 -18.12 4.15
N ILE A 233 -11.46 -18.21 5.40
CA ILE A 233 -10.75 -18.91 6.47
C ILE A 233 -10.73 -20.43 6.26
N LEU A 234 -11.82 -21.00 5.71
CA LEU A 234 -11.95 -22.44 5.50
C LEU A 234 -11.09 -22.92 4.32
N ASP A 235 -11.10 -22.16 3.22
CA ASP A 235 -10.32 -22.48 2.03
C ASP A 235 -9.72 -21.20 1.40
N PRO A 236 -8.63 -20.68 1.98
CA PRO A 236 -8.08 -19.39 1.60
C PRO A 236 -7.55 -19.37 0.16
N VAL A 237 -6.96 -20.49 -0.28
CA VAL A 237 -6.37 -20.62 -1.60
C VAL A 237 -7.46 -20.65 -2.67
N VAL A 238 -8.50 -21.47 -2.48
CA VAL A 238 -9.61 -21.57 -3.44
C VAL A 238 -10.35 -20.24 -3.55
N ILE A 239 -10.74 -19.64 -2.42
CA ILE A 239 -11.49 -18.37 -2.43
C ILE A 239 -10.70 -17.24 -3.08
N MET A 240 -9.39 -17.16 -2.82
CA MET A 240 -8.57 -16.15 -3.47
C MET A 240 -8.50 -16.39 -4.98
N ARG A 241 -8.25 -17.62 -5.43
CA ARG A 241 -8.17 -17.96 -6.87
C ARG A 241 -9.50 -17.77 -7.61
N GLU A 242 -10.62 -18.10 -6.98
CA GLU A 242 -11.95 -17.78 -7.52
C GLU A 242 -12.11 -16.27 -7.71
N SER A 243 -11.72 -15.47 -6.72
CA SER A 243 -11.76 -13.99 -6.84
C SER A 243 -10.87 -13.47 -7.99
N LEU A 244 -9.78 -14.16 -8.30
CA LEU A 244 -8.88 -13.81 -9.41
C LEU A 244 -9.42 -14.22 -10.77
N SER A 245 -10.19 -15.32 -10.85
CA SER A 245 -10.79 -15.75 -12.11
C SER A 245 -11.75 -14.70 -12.70
N ASP A 246 -12.39 -13.91 -11.83
CA ASP A 246 -13.28 -12.81 -12.21
C ASP A 246 -12.52 -11.51 -12.55
N GLY A 247 -11.20 -11.45 -12.29
CA GLY A 247 -10.36 -10.27 -12.49
C GLY A 247 -9.83 -10.09 -13.91
N PRO A 248 -9.22 -8.92 -14.22
CA PRO A 248 -8.52 -8.66 -15.48
C PRO A 248 -7.42 -9.70 -15.75
N PRO A 249 -7.14 -10.05 -17.02
CA PRO A 249 -6.07 -10.99 -17.37
C PRO A 249 -4.71 -10.62 -16.75
N SER A 250 -4.36 -9.34 -16.76
CA SER A 250 -3.11 -8.84 -16.17
C SER A 250 -2.96 -9.17 -14.70
N ASP A 251 -4.05 -9.16 -13.94
CA ASP A 251 -4.00 -9.44 -12.50
C ASP A 251 -3.71 -10.91 -12.27
N ARG A 252 -4.32 -11.81 -13.04
CA ARG A 252 -4.02 -13.24 -13.02
C ARG A 252 -2.57 -13.52 -13.38
N ASP A 253 -2.04 -12.83 -14.39
CA ASP A 253 -0.66 -12.99 -14.83
C ASP A 253 0.34 -12.67 -13.69
N ILE A 254 0.03 -11.74 -12.78
CA ILE A 254 0.88 -11.47 -11.61
C ILE A 254 0.94 -12.68 -10.67
N TYR A 255 -0.20 -13.29 -10.34
CA TYR A 255 -0.22 -14.45 -9.44
C TYR A 255 0.49 -15.66 -10.05
N GLU A 256 0.35 -15.85 -11.37
CA GLU A 256 0.96 -16.97 -12.09
C GLU A 256 2.47 -16.78 -12.30
N ASN A 257 2.90 -15.56 -12.62
CA ASN A 257 4.25 -15.30 -13.11
C ASN A 257 5.16 -14.56 -12.12
N MET A 258 4.64 -14.02 -11.01
CA MET A 258 5.44 -13.37 -9.97
C MET A 258 5.46 -14.20 -8.67
N PRO A 259 6.53 -15.00 -8.45
CA PRO A 259 6.65 -15.84 -7.27
C PRO A 259 6.51 -15.04 -5.97
N GLY A 260 5.69 -15.55 -5.06
CA GLY A 260 5.49 -14.97 -3.73
C GLY A 260 4.31 -14.02 -3.60
N VAL A 261 3.73 -13.50 -4.69
CA VAL A 261 2.55 -12.60 -4.60
C VAL A 261 1.33 -13.34 -4.03
N GLU A 262 1.01 -14.51 -4.58
CA GLU A 262 -0.09 -15.37 -4.09
C GLU A 262 0.10 -15.72 -2.61
N HIS A 263 1.31 -16.20 -2.26
CA HIS A 263 1.66 -16.60 -0.90
C HIS A 263 1.48 -15.44 0.09
N MET A 264 2.03 -14.26 -0.22
CA MET A 264 1.92 -13.07 0.60
C MET A 264 0.46 -12.64 0.80
N CYS A 265 -0.36 -12.66 -0.27
CA CYS A 265 -1.77 -12.27 -0.16
C CYS A 265 -2.54 -13.20 0.80
N ILE A 266 -2.34 -14.52 0.66
CA ILE A 266 -2.97 -15.52 1.52
C ILE A 266 -2.45 -15.39 2.96
N GLU A 267 -1.15 -15.17 3.14
CA GLU A 267 -0.52 -14.98 4.44
C GLU A 267 -1.09 -13.76 5.18
N SER A 268 -1.21 -12.62 4.51
CA SER A 268 -1.84 -11.41 5.08
C SER A 268 -3.31 -11.64 5.45
N MET A 269 -4.05 -12.36 4.61
CA MET A 269 -5.45 -12.70 4.88
C MET A 269 -5.61 -13.61 6.10
N LEU A 270 -4.82 -14.69 6.17
CA LEU A 270 -4.83 -15.62 7.31
C LEU A 270 -4.38 -14.93 8.59
N GLU A 271 -3.39 -14.03 8.52
CA GLU A 271 -2.95 -13.24 9.67
C GLU A 271 -4.09 -12.38 10.22
N GLN A 272 -4.79 -11.65 9.36
CA GLN A 272 -5.91 -10.80 9.79
C GLN A 272 -7.07 -11.63 10.37
N TYR A 273 -7.48 -12.69 9.67
CA TYR A 273 -8.66 -13.45 10.06
C TYR A 273 -8.45 -14.39 11.24
N SER A 274 -7.26 -14.99 11.39
CA SER A 274 -6.93 -15.81 12.57
C SER A 274 -6.97 -15.01 13.88
N ARG A 275 -6.78 -13.70 13.82
CA ARG A 275 -6.88 -12.76 14.95
C ARG A 275 -8.31 -12.32 15.26
N GLY A 276 -9.31 -12.76 14.49
CA GLY A 276 -10.70 -12.36 14.67
C GLY A 276 -10.97 -10.88 14.32
N GLN A 277 -10.15 -10.28 13.44
CA GLN A 277 -10.18 -8.85 13.14
C GLN A 277 -11.18 -8.46 12.04
N LEU A 278 -12.18 -9.30 11.79
CA LEU A 278 -13.27 -9.02 10.86
C LEU A 278 -14.05 -7.74 11.22
N LYS A 279 -14.14 -7.41 12.52
CA LYS A 279 -14.73 -6.15 12.99
C LYS A 279 -13.95 -4.93 12.48
N THR A 280 -12.64 -5.04 12.34
CA THR A 280 -11.78 -4.00 11.80
C THR A 280 -12.10 -3.72 10.34
N GLU A 281 -12.07 -4.77 9.51
CA GLU A 281 -12.42 -4.69 8.08
C GLU A 281 -13.82 -4.08 7.88
N CYS A 282 -14.80 -4.54 8.66
CA CYS A 282 -16.15 -3.98 8.66
C CYS A 282 -16.20 -2.48 9.01
N TYR A 283 -15.36 -2.04 9.97
CA TYR A 283 -15.27 -0.64 10.34
C TYR A 283 -14.62 0.19 9.23
N GLU A 284 -13.56 -0.32 8.58
CA GLU A 284 -12.91 0.33 7.44
C GLU A 284 -13.86 0.53 6.27
N TYR A 285 -14.65 -0.49 5.90
CA TYR A 285 -15.67 -0.33 4.87
C TYR A 285 -16.69 0.78 5.21
N SER A 286 -17.00 0.95 6.50
CA SER A 286 -17.86 2.06 6.94
C SER A 286 -17.21 3.43 6.80
N LEU A 287 -15.87 3.52 6.82
CA LEU A 287 -15.15 4.77 6.61
C LEU A 287 -15.22 5.21 5.15
N TRP A 288 -15.20 4.26 4.21
CA TRP A 288 -15.23 4.56 2.78
C TRP A 288 -16.46 5.38 2.38
N GLY A 289 -17.62 5.09 2.99
CA GLY A 289 -18.88 5.77 2.74
C GLY A 289 -19.10 7.07 3.54
N LYS A 290 -18.18 7.44 4.44
CA LYS A 290 -18.27 8.67 5.25
C LYS A 290 -17.59 9.85 4.57
N ASP A 291 -17.85 11.03 5.12
CA ASP A 291 -16.95 12.16 4.93
C ASP A 291 -15.58 11.84 5.54
N TRP A 292 -14.52 12.04 4.77
CA TRP A 292 -13.15 11.74 5.17
C TRP A 292 -12.58 12.80 6.11
N GLY A 293 -13.26 13.95 6.26
CA GLY A 293 -12.88 15.04 7.14
C GLY A 293 -11.86 16.01 6.53
N PHE A 294 -11.49 15.82 5.26
CA PHE A 294 -10.62 16.70 4.51
C PHE A 294 -11.01 16.72 3.03
N ARG A 295 -10.63 17.79 2.33
CA ARG A 295 -10.83 17.91 0.89
C ARG A 295 -9.53 17.56 0.17
N LEU A 296 -9.64 16.86 -0.96
CA LEU A 296 -8.47 16.50 -1.79
C LEU A 296 -7.75 17.75 -2.28
N GLU A 297 -8.52 18.81 -2.54
CA GLU A 297 -8.07 20.10 -3.00
C GLU A 297 -7.21 20.83 -1.98
N ASP A 298 -7.23 20.45 -0.70
CA ASP A 298 -6.40 21.08 0.33
C ASP A 298 -4.99 20.49 0.37
N ILE A 299 -4.79 19.30 -0.23
CA ILE A 299 -3.48 18.64 -0.33
C ILE A 299 -2.56 19.45 -1.26
N GLY A 300 -1.34 19.74 -0.79
CA GLY A 300 -0.30 20.42 -1.60
C GLY A 300 -0.52 21.91 -1.82
N LYS A 301 -1.44 22.57 -1.08
CA LYS A 301 -1.73 24.01 -1.26
C LYS A 301 -1.11 24.94 -0.21
N LEU A 302 -0.65 24.44 0.92
CA LEU A 302 -0.26 25.27 2.07
C LEU A 302 1.21 25.74 2.09
N GLY A 303 1.98 25.51 1.02
CA GLY A 303 3.34 26.04 0.84
C GLY A 303 3.80 25.85 -0.60
N LYS A 304 3.88 26.94 -1.37
CA LYS A 304 3.95 26.88 -2.86
C LYS A 304 5.23 26.26 -3.44
N GLU A 305 6.27 26.03 -2.65
CA GLU A 305 7.53 25.43 -3.13
C GLU A 305 7.91 24.12 -2.41
N GLU A 306 7.52 23.91 -1.15
CA GLU A 306 7.96 22.74 -0.35
C GLU A 306 6.82 21.83 0.17
N SER A 307 5.61 21.89 -0.41
CA SER A 307 4.52 20.99 -0.01
C SER A 307 4.64 19.58 -0.61
N VAL A 308 3.88 18.64 -0.03
CA VAL A 308 3.83 17.24 -0.46
C VAL A 308 3.49 17.09 -1.94
N LYS A 309 4.26 16.26 -2.66
CA LYS A 309 3.94 15.85 -4.02
C LYS A 309 3.14 14.55 -3.99
N CYS A 310 2.07 14.46 -4.78
CA CYS A 310 1.27 13.24 -4.91
C CYS A 310 1.36 12.71 -6.34
N LYS A 311 1.35 11.39 -6.48
CA LYS A 311 1.20 10.73 -7.78
C LYS A 311 0.27 9.54 -7.71
N VAL A 312 -0.64 9.47 -8.66
CA VAL A 312 -1.60 8.37 -8.81
C VAL A 312 -1.11 7.40 -9.89
N TRP A 313 -0.95 6.12 -9.56
CA TRP A 313 -0.83 5.05 -10.53
C TRP A 313 -2.09 4.19 -10.51
N HIS A 314 -2.62 3.89 -11.69
CA HIS A 314 -3.87 3.14 -11.79
C HIS A 314 -3.92 2.29 -13.05
N GLY A 315 -4.38 1.04 -12.92
CA GLY A 315 -4.67 0.19 -14.07
C GLY A 315 -6.02 0.54 -14.71
N GLU A 316 -6.08 0.73 -16.02
CA GLU A 316 -7.33 1.12 -16.68
C GLU A 316 -8.43 0.06 -16.64
N GLU A 317 -8.03 -1.20 -16.47
CA GLU A 317 -8.91 -2.36 -16.39
C GLU A 317 -9.23 -2.77 -14.95
N ASP A 318 -8.84 -1.98 -13.94
CA ASP A 318 -9.20 -2.25 -12.54
C ASP A 318 -10.73 -2.21 -12.35
N ILE A 319 -11.29 -3.36 -11.93
CA ILE A 319 -12.73 -3.56 -11.72
C ILE A 319 -13.13 -3.41 -10.23
N GLY A 320 -12.16 -3.32 -9.33
CA GLY A 320 -12.36 -3.15 -7.89
C GLY A 320 -12.29 -1.68 -7.50
N ALA A 321 -11.12 -1.06 -7.61
CA ALA A 321 -10.96 0.39 -7.50
C ALA A 321 -10.95 0.95 -8.92
N THR A 322 -12.08 1.42 -9.44
CA THR A 322 -12.14 1.72 -10.88
C THR A 322 -11.19 2.85 -11.28
N ALA A 323 -10.73 2.85 -12.53
CA ALA A 323 -9.91 3.95 -13.06
C ALA A 323 -10.59 5.33 -12.94
N ALA A 324 -11.92 5.40 -12.88
CA ALA A 324 -12.65 6.65 -12.60
C ALA A 324 -12.32 7.20 -11.20
N MET A 325 -12.12 6.33 -10.20
CA MET A 325 -11.67 6.72 -8.86
C MET A 325 -10.27 7.33 -8.92
N GLY A 326 -9.33 6.68 -9.61
CA GLY A 326 -7.96 7.19 -9.77
C GLY A 326 -7.91 8.55 -10.49
N ARG A 327 -8.69 8.72 -11.57
CA ARG A 327 -8.81 9.99 -12.28
C ARG A 327 -9.39 11.08 -11.38
N TYR A 328 -10.44 10.76 -10.62
CA TYR A 328 -11.01 11.70 -9.65
C TYR A 328 -9.96 12.17 -8.63
N LEU A 329 -9.17 11.25 -8.06
CA LEU A 329 -8.09 11.60 -7.14
C LEU A 329 -7.07 12.54 -7.80
N ALA A 330 -6.57 12.18 -8.98
CA ALA A 330 -5.57 12.97 -9.70
C ALA A 330 -6.05 14.39 -10.07
N GLU A 331 -7.32 14.52 -10.46
CA GLU A 331 -7.91 15.81 -10.86
C GLU A 331 -8.14 16.77 -9.67
N HIS A 332 -8.38 16.23 -8.47
CA HIS A 332 -8.76 17.05 -7.31
C HIS A 332 -7.59 17.33 -6.36
N ILE A 333 -6.45 16.64 -6.50
CA ILE A 333 -5.25 16.91 -5.72
C ILE A 333 -4.37 17.94 -6.45
N SER A 334 -4.00 19.01 -5.77
CA SER A 334 -3.20 20.09 -6.35
C SER A 334 -1.83 19.60 -6.83
N GLY A 335 -1.51 19.80 -8.10
CA GLY A 335 -0.21 19.42 -8.67
C GLY A 335 0.02 17.91 -8.74
N CYS A 336 -1.02 17.10 -8.63
CA CYS A 336 -0.90 15.65 -8.67
C CYS A 336 -0.41 15.17 -10.04
N GLU A 337 0.66 14.38 -10.03
CA GLU A 337 1.03 13.60 -11.20
C GLU A 337 0.11 12.38 -11.33
N SER A 338 -0.01 11.81 -12.53
CA SER A 338 -0.72 10.55 -12.70
C SER A 338 -0.18 9.71 -13.84
N LYS A 339 -0.38 8.40 -13.72
CA LYS A 339 -0.08 7.41 -14.75
C LYS A 339 -1.18 6.35 -14.76
N PHE A 340 -1.96 6.34 -15.85
CA PHE A 340 -2.97 5.32 -16.12
C PHE A 340 -2.36 4.31 -17.09
N VAL A 341 -2.36 3.04 -16.70
CA VAL A 341 -1.69 1.98 -17.45
C VAL A 341 -2.74 1.13 -18.15
N GLU A 342 -2.75 1.20 -19.48
CA GLU A 342 -3.63 0.40 -20.34
C GLU A 342 -3.42 -1.10 -20.08
N GLU A 343 -4.49 -1.88 -20.22
CA GLU A 343 -4.49 -3.35 -20.05
C GLU A 343 -4.09 -3.87 -18.67
N LYS A 344 -3.84 -2.99 -17.69
CA LYS A 344 -3.51 -3.36 -16.32
C LYS A 344 -4.72 -3.22 -15.39
N GLY A 345 -4.84 -4.15 -14.46
CA GLY A 345 -5.87 -4.21 -13.43
C GLY A 345 -5.39 -3.69 -12.07
N HIS A 346 -5.98 -4.22 -11.00
CA HIS A 346 -5.72 -3.79 -9.63
C HIS A 346 -4.28 -4.09 -9.19
N MET A 347 -3.70 -5.16 -9.71
CA MET A 347 -2.41 -5.73 -9.28
C MET A 347 -1.20 -5.04 -9.93
N LEU A 348 -1.38 -3.95 -10.67
CA LEU A 348 -0.27 -3.23 -11.31
C LEU A 348 0.84 -2.83 -10.32
N TYR A 349 0.51 -2.67 -9.03
CA TYR A 349 1.42 -2.39 -7.92
C TYR A 349 2.73 -3.19 -8.00
N PHE A 350 2.64 -4.47 -8.35
CA PHE A 350 3.79 -5.36 -8.39
C PHE A 350 4.70 -5.12 -9.59
N GLU A 351 4.15 -4.67 -10.73
CA GLU A 351 4.95 -4.41 -11.93
C GLU A 351 5.61 -3.03 -11.89
N ILE A 352 4.97 -2.06 -11.25
CA ILE A 352 5.45 -0.67 -11.19
C ILE A 352 6.33 -0.39 -9.97
N TRP A 353 6.65 -1.40 -9.15
CA TRP A 353 7.35 -1.21 -7.87
C TRP A 353 8.63 -0.38 -8.03
N GLU A 354 9.50 -0.75 -8.97
CA GLU A 354 10.77 -0.05 -9.21
C GLU A 354 10.54 1.41 -9.66
N GLU A 355 9.53 1.65 -10.51
CA GLU A 355 9.17 2.99 -10.98
C GLU A 355 8.63 3.87 -9.84
N VAL A 356 7.85 3.29 -8.93
CA VAL A 356 7.34 3.98 -7.74
C VAL A 356 8.48 4.37 -6.84
N ILE A 357 9.42 3.46 -6.56
CA ILE A 357 10.59 3.77 -5.74
C ILE A 357 11.44 4.87 -6.40
N ASP A 358 11.69 4.79 -7.71
CA ASP A 358 12.41 5.83 -8.45
C ASP A 358 11.73 7.20 -8.31
N TRP A 359 10.41 7.29 -8.53
CA TRP A 359 9.67 8.56 -8.39
C TRP A 359 9.72 9.11 -6.96
N LEU A 360 9.69 8.23 -5.95
CA LEU A 360 9.84 8.63 -4.56
C LEU A 360 11.26 9.19 -4.27
N MET A 361 12.28 8.80 -5.05
CA MET A 361 13.66 9.26 -4.87
C MET A 361 14.07 10.46 -5.74
N GLU A 362 13.28 10.83 -6.74
CA GLU A 362 13.46 12.09 -7.49
C GLU A 362 13.32 13.31 -6.55
N GLU A 363 14.00 14.43 -6.80
CA GLU A 363 13.87 15.68 -6.01
C GLU A 363 12.68 16.56 -6.44
#